data_AF-A0A932ZF73-F1
#
_entry.id   AF-A0A932ZF73-F1
#
_cell.length_a   1.000
_cell.length_b   1.000
_cell.length_c   1.000
_cell.angle_alpha   90.00
_cell.angle_beta   90.00
_cell.angle_gamma   90.00
#
_symmetry.space_group_name_H-M   'P 1'
#
loop_
_entity.id
_entity.type
_entity.pdbx_description
1 polymer ?
#
loop_
_entity_poly.entity_id
_entity_poly.type
_entity_poly.pdbx_seq_one_letter_code
_entity_poly.pdbx_strand_id
1 'polypeptide(L)'
;MSQRIRGITDEEATGIAKEIFETSNQLLGRTANLQRILAHSPYLARWFLPLVAAVRQPKAGAVSDVRLRNLAVLKTSTINGCKY
;
A
#
# COMPACT_ATOMS: atom_id res chain seq x y z
N MET A 1 18.57 5.72 3.99
CA MET A 1 17.86 6.82 4.68
C MET A 1 17.11 6.21 5.86
N SER A 2 17.15 6.83 7.03
CA SER A 2 16.31 6.40 8.15
C SER A 2 14.89 6.93 7.95
N GLN A 3 13.89 6.06 8.07
CA GLN A 3 12.47 6.41 8.01
C GLN A 3 12.12 7.31 9.21
N ARG A 4 11.65 8.55 8.96
CA ARG A 4 11.37 9.53 10.03
C ARG A 4 10.05 9.31 10.76
N ILE A 5 9.06 8.72 10.09
CA ILE A 5 7.75 8.41 10.67
C ILE A 5 7.70 6.91 10.91
N ARG A 6 7.60 6.50 12.17
CA ARG A 6 7.47 5.10 12.55
C ARG A 6 6.10 4.56 12.09
N GLY A 7 6.08 3.38 11.48
CA GLY A 7 4.83 2.68 11.20
C GLY A 7 4.28 2.00 12.45
N ILE A 8 2.95 1.86 12.54
CA ILE A 8 2.31 1.06 13.59
C ILE A 8 2.68 -0.43 13.38
N THR A 9 3.11 -1.12 14.44
CA THR A 9 3.42 -2.56 14.38
C THR A 9 2.14 -3.39 14.38
N ASP A 10 2.24 -4.70 14.13
CA ASP A 10 1.07 -5.58 14.14
C ASP A 10 0.50 -5.75 15.56
N GLU A 11 1.35 -5.70 16.59
CA GLU A 11 0.98 -5.79 17.99
C GLU A 11 0.30 -4.52 18.51
N GLU A 12 0.70 -3.36 18.00
CA GLU A 12 0.14 -2.05 18.37
C GLU A 12 -1.18 -1.75 17.64
N ALA A 13 -1.44 -2.44 16.51
CA ALA A 13 -2.60 -2.19 15.68
C ALA A 13 -3.90 -2.61 16.39
N THR A 14 -4.84 -1.66 16.49
CA THR A 14 -6.17 -1.89 17.07
C THR A 14 -7.27 -1.31 16.18
N GLY A 15 -8.50 -1.78 16.36
CA GLY A 15 -9.67 -1.35 15.57
C GLY A 15 -9.43 -1.41 14.06
N ILE A 16 -9.80 -0.35 13.36
CA ILE A 16 -9.71 -0.25 11.89
C ILE A 16 -8.27 -0.42 11.39
N ALA A 17 -7.25 0.00 12.13
CA ALA A 17 -5.86 -0.18 11.71
C ALA A 17 -5.50 -1.68 11.61
N LYS A 18 -5.97 -2.49 12.58
CA LYS A 18 -5.78 -3.95 12.58
C LYS A 18 -6.51 -4.61 11.41
N GLU A 19 -7.76 -4.24 11.18
CA GLU A 19 -8.56 -4.74 10.04
C GLU A 19 -7.87 -4.46 8.70
N ILE A 20 -7.30 -3.27 8.53
CA ILE A 20 -6.54 -2.90 7.33
C ILE A 20 -5.31 -3.80 7.15
N PHE A 21 -4.56 -4.07 8.23
CA PHE A 21 -3.35 -4.89 8.17
C PHE A 21 -3.68 -6.34 7.84
N GLU A 22 -4.70 -6.91 8.49
CA GLU A 22 -5.19 -8.26 8.20
C GLU A 22 -5.66 -8.37 6.74
N THR A 23 -6.42 -7.39 6.26
CA THR A 23 -6.87 -7.33 4.86
C THR A 23 -5.69 -7.21 3.89
N SER A 24 -4.69 -6.37 4.20
CA SER A 24 -3.47 -6.24 3.39
C SER A 24 -2.68 -7.55 3.34
N ASN A 25 -2.59 -8.26 4.46
CA ASN A 25 -1.92 -9.56 4.53
C ASN A 25 -2.67 -10.61 3.70
N GLN A 26 -4.00 -10.64 3.75
CA GLN A 26 -4.81 -11.55 2.93
C GLN A 26 -4.71 -11.25 1.44
N LEU A 27 -4.78 -9.97 1.04
CA LEU A 27 -4.79 -9.58 -0.38
C LEU A 27 -3.41 -9.55 -1.02
N LEU A 28 -2.38 -9.14 -0.27
CA LEU A 28 -1.04 -8.83 -0.79
C LEU A 28 0.07 -9.67 -0.16
N GLY A 29 -0.25 -10.57 0.78
CA GLY A 29 0.72 -11.41 1.50
C GLY A 29 1.54 -10.67 2.55
N ARG A 30 1.37 -9.35 2.69
CA ARG A 30 2.08 -8.50 3.66
C ARG A 30 1.40 -7.14 3.84
N THR A 31 1.77 -6.46 4.92
CA THR A 31 1.47 -5.04 5.16
C THR A 31 2.70 -4.20 4.86
N ALA A 32 2.62 -3.32 3.85
CA ALA A 32 3.74 -2.44 3.46
C ALA A 32 3.97 -1.32 4.49
N ASN A 33 5.21 -0.85 4.66
CA ASN A 33 5.52 0.21 5.65
C ASN A 33 4.72 1.50 5.40
N LEU A 34 4.45 1.86 4.14
CA LEU A 34 3.55 2.98 3.83
C LEU A 34 2.15 2.79 4.43
N GLN A 35 1.57 1.59 4.34
CA GLN A 35 0.27 1.30 4.95
C GLN A 35 0.34 1.42 6.48
N ARG A 36 1.45 0.99 7.09
CA ARG A 36 1.70 1.13 8.53
C ARG A 36 1.81 2.58 8.98
N ILE A 37 2.38 3.45 8.15
CA ILE A 37 2.45 4.89 8.40
C ILE A 37 1.05 5.53 8.24
N LEU A 38 0.33 5.21 7.17
CA LEU A 38 -1.01 5.77 6.92
C LEU A 38 -1.99 5.39 8.03
N ALA A 39 -1.81 4.23 8.67
CA ALA A 39 -2.66 3.75 9.75
C ALA A 39 -2.69 4.64 11.01
N HIS A 40 -1.80 5.65 11.12
CA HIS A 40 -1.97 6.74 12.10
C HIS A 40 -3.26 7.54 11.87
N SER A 41 -3.84 7.48 10.68
CA SER A 41 -5.19 7.97 10.35
C SER A 41 -6.03 6.84 9.72
N PRO A 42 -6.56 5.92 10.54
CA PRO A 42 -7.11 4.65 10.04
C PRO A 42 -8.33 4.83 9.13
N TYR A 43 -9.18 5.83 9.38
CA TYR A 43 -10.35 6.14 8.55
C TYR A 43 -9.99 6.67 7.15
N LEU A 44 -8.80 7.25 6.98
CA LEU A 44 -8.26 7.60 5.67
C LEU A 44 -7.53 6.42 5.05
N ALA A 45 -6.72 5.72 5.85
CA ALA A 45 -5.91 4.58 5.42
C ALA A 45 -6.75 3.43 4.82
N ARG A 46 -7.98 3.22 5.30
CA ARG A 46 -8.90 2.19 4.80
C ARG A 46 -9.22 2.32 3.31
N TRP A 47 -9.13 3.53 2.76
CA TRP A 47 -9.43 3.80 1.35
C TRP A 47 -8.22 3.59 0.43
N PHE A 48 -7.01 3.58 0.98
CA PHE A 48 -5.79 3.47 0.19
C PHE A 48 -5.61 2.07 -0.42
N LEU A 49 -5.87 1.01 0.35
CA LEU A 49 -5.74 -0.36 -0.16
C LEU A 49 -6.70 -0.65 -1.33
N PRO A 50 -7.99 -0.29 -1.28
CA PRO A 50 -8.89 -0.34 -2.44
C PRO A 50 -8.40 0.45 -3.65
N LEU A 51 -7.85 1.65 -3.46
CA LEU A 51 -7.26 2.43 -4.56
C LEU A 51 -6.10 1.67 -5.22
N VAL A 52 -5.18 1.12 -4.42
CA VAL A 52 -4.06 0.31 -4.92
C VAL A 52 -4.57 -0.91 -5.69
N ALA A 53 -5.62 -1.57 -5.19
CA ALA A 53 -6.23 -2.70 -5.87
C ALA A 53 -6.83 -2.27 -7.23
N ALA A 54 -7.61 -1.19 -7.26
CA ALA A 54 -8.27 -0.70 -8.48
C ALA A 54 -7.29 -0.35 -9.60
N VAL A 55 -6.14 0.26 -9.27
CA VAL A 55 -5.15 0.67 -10.29
C VAL A 55 -4.21 -0.46 -10.72
N ARG A 56 -4.09 -1.55 -9.94
CA ARG A 56 -3.12 -2.64 -10.23
C ARG A 56 -3.76 -3.95 -10.66
N GLN A 57 -4.90 -4.30 -10.08
CA GLN A 57 -5.52 -5.62 -10.23
C GLN A 57 -6.45 -5.66 -11.43
N PRO A 58 -6.24 -6.58 -12.40
CA PRO A 58 -7.08 -6.68 -13.59
C PRO A 58 -8.58 -6.83 -13.28
N LYS A 59 -8.91 -7.60 -12.22
CA LYS A 59 -10.30 -7.87 -11.83
C LYS A 59 -10.93 -6.80 -10.93
N ALA A 60 -10.18 -5.77 -10.54
CA ALA A 60 -10.67 -4.71 -9.64
C ALA A 60 -10.77 -3.33 -10.31
N GLY A 61 -10.42 -3.21 -11.60
CA GLY A 61 -10.57 -1.96 -12.35
C GLY A 61 -9.45 -1.67 -13.35
N ALA A 62 -8.30 -2.33 -13.24
CA ALA A 62 -7.15 -2.00 -14.09
C ALA A 62 -7.30 -2.58 -15.50
N VAL A 63 -7.42 -1.70 -16.51
CA VAL A 63 -7.68 -2.09 -17.92
C VAL A 63 -6.41 -2.29 -18.77
N SER A 64 -5.27 -1.83 -18.30
CA SER A 64 -3.99 -1.95 -19.03
C SER A 64 -3.38 -3.35 -18.93
N ASP A 65 -2.28 -3.60 -19.65
CA ASP A 65 -1.49 -4.80 -19.43
C ASP A 65 -0.74 -4.76 -18.08
N VAL A 66 -0.60 -5.91 -17.42
CA VAL A 66 0.04 -6.03 -16.09
C VAL A 66 1.52 -5.63 -16.16
N ARG A 67 2.24 -6.07 -17.20
CA ARG A 67 3.67 -5.75 -17.37
C ARG A 67 3.83 -4.26 -17.62
N LEU A 68 2.99 -3.67 -18.46
CA LEU A 68 3.03 -2.23 -18.74
C LEU A 68 2.81 -1.38 -17.47
N ARG A 69 1.84 -1.74 -16.61
CA ARG A 69 1.64 -1.04 -15.32
C ARG A 69 2.85 -1.11 -14.42
N ASN A 70 3.45 -2.28 -14.28
CA ASN A 70 4.64 -2.43 -13.44
C ASN A 70 5.83 -1.63 -13.99
N LEU A 71 6.01 -1.59 -15.32
CA LEU A 71 7.02 -0.74 -15.94
C LEU A 71 6.74 0.75 -15.73
N ALA A 72 5.48 1.19 -15.80
CA ALA A 72 5.10 2.58 -15.51
C ALA A 72 5.42 2.97 -14.07
N VAL A 73 5.14 2.09 -13.10
CA VAL A 73 5.51 2.29 -11.68
C VAL A 73 7.02 2.41 -11.52
N LEU A 74 7.79 1.46 -12.08
CA LEU A 74 9.25 1.46 -11.97
C LEU A 74 9.88 2.70 -12.64
N LYS A 75 9.41 3.07 -13.83
CA LYS A 75 9.90 4.25 -14.54
C LYS A 75 9.62 5.51 -13.73
N THR A 76 8.41 5.66 -13.22
CA THR A 76 7.99 6.81 -12.40
C THR A 76 8.83 6.92 -11.12
N SER A 77 9.03 5.81 -10.41
CA SER A 77 9.88 5.78 -9.22
C SER A 77 11.33 6.12 -9.54
N THR A 78 11.86 5.61 -10.66
CA THR A 78 13.25 5.85 -11.09
C THR A 78 13.49 7.32 -11.42
N ILE A 79 12.61 7.97 -12.21
CA ILE A 79 12.77 9.38 -12.57
C ILE A 79 12.60 10.31 -11.35
N ASN A 80 11.80 9.90 -10.36
CA ASN A 80 11.61 10.64 -9.11
C ASN A 80 12.66 10.31 -8.05
N GLY A 81 13.65 9.46 -8.34
CA GLY A 81 14.66 9.05 -7.37
C GLY A 81 14.10 8.36 -6.13
N CYS A 82 12.93 7.73 -6.23
CA CYS A 82 12.27 7.02 -5.13
C CYS A 82 13.00 5.69 -4.87
N LYS A 83 13.73 5.64 -3.75
CA LYS A 83 14.55 4.48 -3.32
C LYS A 83 13.92 3.74 -2.12
N TYR A 84 12.60 3.86 -1.97
CA TYR A 84 11.84 3.15 -0.93
C TYR A 84 11.71 1.66 -1.26
#